data_AF-A0AB73K9Z7-F1
#
_entry.id   AF-A0AB73K9Z7-F1
#
_cell.length_a   1.000
_cell.length_b   1.000
_cell.length_c   1.000
_cell.angle_alpha   90.00
_cell.angle_beta   90.00
_cell.angle_gamma   90.00
#
_symmetry.space_group_name_H-M   'P 1'
#
loop_
_entity.id
_entity.type
_entity.pdbx_description
1 polymer ?
#
loop_
_entity_poly.entity_id
_entity_poly.type
_entity_poly.pdbx_seq_one_letter_code
_entity_poly.pdbx_strand_id
1 'polypeptide(L)'
;MNTPTLTERRSPWVVFTHADDRWVSTQIAELHKHGGRVFRLDGRELREPTSLFAAFARELSFPGHFGRNWDALVDCLHDWHGHGGDSNDIAVLIDNADDLLGVEFLGLFVSVLCQAGWNANLQLDADGVQHESWPPFTLHFVFLLDDTSPAAFAEAAAEGMDVGMAVQDGRLTATLTGEDWPGADPAVANPVLSSPA
;
A
#
# COMPACT_ATOMS: atom_id res chain seq x y z
N MET A 1 5.06 -3.65 19.99
CA MET A 1 4.73 -3.13 18.64
C MET A 1 4.21 -4.32 17.86
N ASN A 2 3.08 -4.18 17.18
CA ASN A 2 2.42 -5.30 16.50
C ASN A 2 3.05 -5.48 15.12
N THR A 3 3.37 -6.71 14.73
CA THR A 3 3.84 -7.05 13.39
C THR A 3 2.75 -6.67 12.37
N PRO A 4 3.11 -6.10 11.19
CA PRO A 4 2.13 -5.80 10.15
C PRO A 4 1.40 -7.08 9.72
N THR A 5 0.13 -6.95 9.32
CA THR A 5 -0.68 -8.06 8.81
C THR A 5 -1.42 -7.63 7.55
N LEU A 6 -1.78 -8.58 6.70
CA LEU A 6 -2.59 -8.31 5.49
C LEU A 6 -4.10 -8.52 5.71
N THR A 7 -4.51 -8.88 6.94
CA THR A 7 -5.88 -9.28 7.28
C THR A 7 -6.57 -8.36 8.28
N GLU A 8 -5.85 -7.40 8.86
CA GLU A 8 -6.41 -6.44 9.80
C GLU A 8 -6.65 -5.08 9.13
N ARG A 9 -7.70 -4.40 9.55
CA ARG A 9 -8.05 -3.05 9.09
C ARG A 9 -7.35 -1.97 9.90
N ARG A 10 -6.01 -2.01 9.93
CA ARG A 10 -5.18 -1.02 10.64
C ARG A 10 -3.83 -0.82 9.95
N SER A 11 -3.21 0.33 10.21
CA SER A 11 -1.89 0.67 9.70
C SER A 11 -0.84 -0.35 10.18
N PRO A 12 0.25 -0.53 9.43
CA PRO A 12 0.63 0.18 8.20
C PRO A 12 -0.07 -0.35 6.93
N TRP A 13 -0.20 0.52 5.91
CA TRP A 13 -0.90 0.20 4.65
C TRP A 13 0.04 -0.36 3.57
N VAL A 14 1.31 0.04 3.63
CA VAL A 14 2.36 -0.37 2.69
C VAL A 14 3.50 -1.00 3.48
N VAL A 15 4.04 -2.11 2.97
CA VAL A 15 5.22 -2.78 3.52
C VAL A 15 6.24 -3.02 2.40
N PHE A 16 7.50 -2.69 2.64
CA PHE A 16 8.64 -3.11 1.81
C PHE A 16 9.37 -4.22 2.56
N THR A 17 9.60 -5.33 1.88
CA THR A 17 10.34 -6.48 2.43
C THR A 17 11.03 -7.27 1.33
N HIS A 18 11.94 -8.16 1.70
CA HIS A 18 12.54 -9.07 0.74
C HIS A 18 11.53 -10.10 0.23
N ALA A 19 11.65 -10.48 -1.04
CA ALA A 19 10.78 -11.47 -1.67
C ALA A 19 10.81 -12.86 -0.98
N ASP A 20 11.91 -13.18 -0.30
CA ASP A 20 12.09 -14.44 0.44
C ASP A 20 11.64 -14.39 1.92
N ASP A 21 11.13 -13.24 2.37
CA ASP A 21 10.62 -13.08 3.73
C ASP A 21 9.43 -14.01 3.98
N ARG A 22 9.59 -14.94 4.93
CA ARG A 22 8.55 -15.92 5.31
C ARG A 22 7.25 -15.26 5.76
N TRP A 23 7.32 -14.03 6.27
CA TRP A 23 6.13 -13.25 6.62
C TRP A 23 5.19 -13.12 5.43
N VAL A 24 5.70 -12.87 4.21
CA VAL A 24 4.89 -12.72 2.99
C VAL A 24 4.07 -13.99 2.75
N SER A 25 4.72 -15.16 2.71
CA SER A 25 4.03 -16.43 2.49
C SER A 25 2.99 -16.75 3.58
N THR A 26 3.28 -16.35 4.83
CA THR A 26 2.37 -16.55 5.96
C THR A 26 1.13 -15.66 5.82
N GLN A 27 1.32 -14.37 5.51
CA GLN A 27 0.21 -13.42 5.37
C GLN A 27 -0.67 -13.73 4.16
N ILE A 28 -0.09 -14.15 3.03
CA ILE A 28 -0.85 -14.62 1.87
C ILE A 28 -1.75 -15.80 2.25
N ALA A 29 -1.19 -16.78 2.98
CA ALA A 29 -1.95 -17.94 3.41
C ALA A 29 -3.10 -17.58 4.36
N GLU A 30 -2.89 -16.66 5.30
CA GLU A 30 -3.96 -16.18 6.19
C GLU A 30 -5.03 -15.37 5.43
N LEU A 31 -4.63 -14.49 4.51
CA LEU A 31 -5.58 -13.74 3.67
C LEU A 31 -6.47 -14.68 2.85
N HIS A 32 -5.89 -15.69 2.21
CA HIS A 32 -6.67 -16.69 1.48
C HIS A 32 -7.61 -17.51 2.38
N LYS A 33 -7.20 -17.85 3.61
CA LYS A 33 -8.09 -18.53 4.58
C LYS A 33 -9.31 -17.70 4.93
N HIS A 34 -9.19 -16.37 4.91
CA HIS A 34 -10.28 -15.43 5.15
C HIS A 34 -11.09 -15.12 3.88
N GLY A 35 -10.80 -15.77 2.75
CA GLY A 35 -11.48 -15.56 1.47
C GLY A 35 -10.98 -14.34 0.70
N GLY A 36 -9.93 -13.67 1.18
CA GLY A 36 -9.31 -12.54 0.49
C GLY A 36 -8.46 -12.98 -0.70
N ARG A 37 -7.99 -12.00 -1.49
CA ARG A 37 -7.27 -12.22 -2.76
C ARG A 37 -5.93 -11.52 -2.80
N VAL A 38 -5.00 -12.10 -3.55
CA VAL A 38 -3.70 -11.50 -3.84
C VAL A 38 -3.59 -11.18 -5.31
N PHE A 39 -3.28 -9.92 -5.62
CA PHE A 39 -2.91 -9.46 -6.96
C PHE A 39 -1.40 -9.26 -7.00
N ARG A 40 -0.79 -9.49 -8.17
CA ARG A 40 0.65 -9.30 -8.38
C ARG A 40 0.89 -8.36 -9.55
N LEU A 41 1.79 -7.40 -9.35
CA LEU A 41 2.27 -6.47 -10.35
C LEU A 41 3.79 -6.63 -10.46
N ASP A 42 4.36 -6.35 -11.64
CA ASP A 42 5.80 -6.34 -11.85
C ASP A 42 6.32 -4.89 -11.82
N GLY A 43 7.15 -4.56 -10.83
CA GLY A 43 7.76 -3.24 -10.63
C GLY A 43 8.49 -2.71 -11.86
N ARG A 44 9.02 -3.59 -12.71
CA ARG A 44 9.67 -3.21 -13.98
C ARG A 44 8.70 -2.57 -14.98
N GLU A 45 7.41 -2.91 -14.91
CA GLU A 45 6.34 -2.30 -15.69
C GLU A 45 5.84 -0.98 -15.09
N LEU A 46 6.11 -0.72 -13.81
CA LEU A 46 5.53 0.40 -13.06
C LEU A 46 6.39 1.67 -13.06
N ARG A 47 7.42 1.75 -13.91
CA ARG A 47 8.40 2.86 -13.93
C ARG A 47 7.90 4.15 -14.60
N GLU A 48 6.76 4.11 -15.27
CA GLU A 48 6.11 5.26 -15.90
C GLU A 48 4.65 5.32 -15.46
N PRO A 49 4.04 6.51 -15.20
CA PRO A 49 2.67 6.57 -14.71
C PRO A 49 1.67 5.90 -15.66
N THR A 50 1.88 6.05 -16.97
CA THR A 50 1.00 5.46 -17.99
C THR A 50 1.00 3.93 -17.92
N SER A 51 2.18 3.30 -17.79
CA SER A 51 2.28 1.84 -17.70
C SER A 51 1.83 1.33 -16.34
N LEU A 52 2.10 2.08 -15.27
CA LEU A 52 1.59 1.81 -13.93
C LEU A 52 0.06 1.75 -13.92
N PHE A 53 -0.62 2.80 -14.40
CA PHE A 53 -2.08 2.83 -14.46
C PHE A 53 -2.65 1.70 -15.32
N ALA A 54 -1.98 1.36 -16.42
CA ALA A 54 -2.40 0.23 -17.26
C ALA A 54 -2.25 -1.12 -16.55
N ALA A 55 -1.18 -1.32 -15.79
CA ALA A 55 -0.94 -2.55 -15.03
C ALA A 55 -1.99 -2.72 -13.92
N PHE A 56 -2.25 -1.69 -13.10
CA PHE A 56 -3.29 -1.72 -12.07
C PHE A 56 -4.68 -2.02 -12.67
N ALA A 57 -5.05 -1.31 -13.74
CA ALA A 57 -6.34 -1.51 -14.38
C ALA A 57 -6.52 -2.93 -14.93
N ARG A 58 -5.45 -3.52 -15.48
CA ARG A 58 -5.42 -4.89 -16.00
C ARG A 58 -5.55 -5.91 -14.88
N GLU A 59 -4.68 -5.85 -13.88
CA GLU A 59 -4.60 -6.89 -12.84
C GLU A 59 -5.81 -6.86 -11.89
N LEU A 60 -6.27 -5.67 -11.50
CA LEU A 60 -7.43 -5.52 -10.61
C LEU A 60 -8.76 -5.43 -11.36
N SER A 61 -8.74 -5.52 -12.70
CA SER A 61 -9.92 -5.43 -13.57
C SER A 61 -10.74 -4.16 -13.34
N PHE A 62 -10.08 -2.99 -13.35
CA PHE A 62 -10.77 -1.71 -13.18
C PHE A 62 -11.77 -1.42 -14.32
N PRO A 63 -12.79 -0.57 -14.06
CA PRO A 63 -13.78 -0.22 -15.06
C PRO A 63 -13.17 0.38 -16.33
N GLY A 64 -13.83 0.17 -17.48
CA GLY A 64 -13.38 0.70 -18.77
C GLY A 64 -13.31 2.23 -18.84
N HIS A 65 -13.99 2.93 -17.91
CA HIS A 65 -13.96 4.39 -17.77
C HIS A 65 -12.93 4.88 -16.73
N PHE A 66 -12.00 4.02 -16.28
CA PHE A 66 -10.92 4.41 -15.38
C PHE A 66 -10.12 5.60 -15.94
N GLY A 67 -10.00 6.65 -15.12
CA GLY A 67 -9.46 7.96 -15.51
C GLY A 67 -7.96 8.02 -15.78
N ARG A 68 -7.19 6.97 -15.43
CA ARG A 68 -5.74 6.87 -15.67
C ARG A 68 -4.94 8.04 -15.11
N ASN A 69 -5.24 8.41 -13.87
CA ASN A 69 -4.53 9.40 -13.08
C ASN A 69 -4.49 8.94 -11.61
N TRP A 70 -3.75 9.65 -10.76
CA TRP A 70 -3.54 9.27 -9.36
C TRP A 70 -4.82 9.27 -8.54
N ASP A 71 -5.67 10.28 -8.68
CA ASP A 71 -6.96 10.35 -7.96
C ASP A 71 -7.87 9.18 -8.36
N ALA A 72 -7.99 8.93 -9.67
CA ALA A 72 -8.76 7.79 -10.18
C ALA A 72 -8.21 6.44 -9.70
N LEU A 73 -6.89 6.34 -9.43
CA LEU A 73 -6.28 5.13 -8.89
C LEU A 73 -6.69 4.92 -7.43
N VAL A 74 -6.67 5.98 -6.61
CA VAL A 74 -7.23 5.94 -5.25
C VAL A 74 -8.69 5.50 -5.30
N ASP A 75 -9.49 6.12 -6.17
CA ASP A 75 -10.91 5.82 -6.35
C ASP A 75 -11.15 4.35 -6.66
N CYS A 76 -10.49 3.82 -7.71
CA CYS A 76 -10.70 2.44 -8.12
C CYS A 76 -10.17 1.41 -7.12
N LEU A 77 -9.15 1.76 -6.32
CA LEU A 77 -8.60 0.87 -5.30
C LEU A 77 -9.51 0.79 -4.07
N HIS A 78 -10.05 1.92 -3.59
CA HIS A 78 -10.89 1.92 -2.40
C HIS A 78 -12.35 1.54 -2.67
N ASP A 79 -12.86 1.80 -3.88
CA ASP A 79 -14.17 1.33 -4.35
C ASP A 79 -14.09 -0.02 -5.07
N TRP A 80 -13.04 -0.81 -4.80
CA TRP A 80 -12.90 -2.11 -5.42
C TRP A 80 -13.97 -3.08 -4.90
N HIS A 81 -14.86 -3.50 -5.79
CA HIS A 81 -15.99 -4.38 -5.44
C HIS A 81 -15.83 -5.83 -5.87
N GLY A 82 -14.71 -6.17 -6.51
CA GLY A 82 -14.43 -7.51 -7.01
C GLY A 82 -15.48 -8.07 -7.97
N HIS A 83 -15.09 -9.13 -8.66
CA HIS A 83 -16.03 -9.93 -9.42
C HIS A 83 -15.99 -11.35 -8.84
N GLY A 84 -17.10 -11.72 -8.18
CA GLY A 84 -17.38 -13.05 -7.62
C GLY A 84 -16.47 -13.49 -6.49
N GLY A 85 -16.87 -13.33 -5.24
CA GLY A 85 -16.19 -13.83 -4.04
C GLY A 85 -17.00 -13.51 -2.77
N ASP A 86 -16.68 -14.18 -1.66
CA ASP A 86 -17.36 -13.98 -0.37
C ASP A 86 -16.75 -12.82 0.44
N SER A 87 -15.58 -12.31 0.05
CA SER A 87 -14.90 -11.16 0.65
C SER A 87 -14.28 -10.25 -0.42
N ASN A 88 -14.19 -8.96 -0.10
CA ASN A 88 -13.49 -7.93 -0.87
C ASN A 88 -12.07 -7.67 -0.34
N ASP A 89 -11.60 -8.43 0.65
CA ASP A 89 -10.27 -8.27 1.23
C ASP A 89 -9.19 -8.59 0.19
N ILE A 90 -8.27 -7.66 -0.03
CA ILE A 90 -7.24 -7.78 -1.05
C ILE A 90 -5.86 -7.31 -0.55
N ALA A 91 -4.82 -7.96 -1.09
CA ALA A 91 -3.46 -7.47 -1.02
C ALA A 91 -2.85 -7.38 -2.41
N VAL A 92 -2.09 -6.33 -2.66
CA VAL A 92 -1.38 -6.13 -3.93
C VAL A 92 0.12 -6.25 -3.66
N LEU A 93 0.75 -7.21 -4.31
CA LEU A 93 2.19 -7.46 -4.23
C LEU A 93 2.87 -6.91 -5.48
N ILE A 94 3.92 -6.13 -5.30
CA ILE A 94 4.73 -5.57 -6.37
C ILE A 94 6.06 -6.31 -6.36
N ASP A 95 6.22 -7.23 -7.31
CA ASP A 95 7.46 -7.95 -7.58
C ASP A 95 8.53 -7.03 -8.17
N ASN A 96 9.81 -7.42 -8.05
CA ASN A 96 10.94 -6.66 -8.61
C ASN A 96 10.86 -5.16 -8.25
N ALA A 97 10.48 -4.87 -7.00
CA ALA A 97 10.24 -3.50 -6.56
C ALA A 97 11.52 -2.66 -6.49
N ASP A 98 12.70 -3.29 -6.53
CA ASP A 98 14.01 -2.63 -6.66
C ASP A 98 14.04 -1.65 -7.83
N ASP A 99 13.38 -2.00 -8.96
CA ASP A 99 13.33 -1.17 -10.17
C ASP A 99 12.54 0.13 -10.00
N LEU A 100 11.83 0.29 -8.88
CA LEU A 100 11.13 1.52 -8.52
C LEU A 100 12.01 2.50 -7.73
N LEU A 101 13.15 2.05 -7.21
CA LEU A 101 14.07 2.93 -6.50
C LEU A 101 14.67 3.95 -7.49
N GLY A 102 14.37 5.23 -7.26
CA GLY A 102 14.83 6.34 -8.12
C GLY A 102 13.85 6.76 -9.20
N VAL A 103 12.65 6.17 -9.26
CA VAL A 103 11.55 6.71 -10.06
C VAL A 103 11.04 8.01 -9.42
N GLU A 104 10.92 9.08 -10.21
CA GLU A 104 10.62 10.44 -9.72
C GLU A 104 9.31 10.52 -8.92
N PHE A 105 8.29 9.74 -9.30
CA PHE A 105 6.99 9.73 -8.65
C PHE A 105 6.88 8.70 -7.51
N LEU A 106 7.96 8.07 -7.07
CA LEU A 106 7.91 7.01 -6.05
C LEU A 106 7.20 7.46 -4.76
N GLY A 107 7.56 8.63 -4.22
CA GLY A 107 6.90 9.19 -3.03
C GLY A 107 5.40 9.36 -3.23
N LEU A 108 5.00 9.99 -4.35
CA LEU A 108 3.60 10.17 -4.71
C LEU A 108 2.86 8.83 -4.83
N PHE A 109 3.48 7.83 -5.47
CA PHE A 109 2.89 6.51 -5.63
C PHE A 109 2.65 5.85 -4.27
N VAL A 110 3.63 5.88 -3.37
CA VAL A 110 3.49 5.30 -2.02
C VAL A 110 2.41 6.04 -1.21
N SER A 111 2.33 7.36 -1.33
CA SER A 111 1.26 8.17 -0.73
C SER A 111 -0.12 7.76 -1.24
N VAL A 112 -0.30 7.62 -2.55
CA VAL A 112 -1.54 7.16 -3.18
C VAL A 112 -1.96 5.77 -2.69
N LEU A 113 -1.01 4.84 -2.55
CA LEU A 113 -1.29 3.51 -2.00
C LEU A 113 -1.68 3.57 -0.52
N CYS A 114 -1.02 4.42 0.27
CA CYS A 114 -1.38 4.64 1.66
C CYS A 114 -2.79 5.25 1.80
N GLN A 115 -3.13 6.22 0.95
CA GLN A 115 -4.46 6.83 0.91
C GLN A 115 -5.54 5.82 0.53
N ALA A 116 -5.32 5.03 -0.51
CA ALA A 116 -6.25 3.98 -0.92
C ALA A 116 -6.46 2.95 0.21
N GLY A 117 -5.36 2.52 0.86
CA GLY A 117 -5.42 1.63 2.02
C GLY A 117 -6.24 2.24 3.16
N TRP A 118 -5.97 3.50 3.53
CA TRP A 118 -6.72 4.19 4.58
C TRP A 118 -8.22 4.30 4.27
N ASN A 119 -8.59 4.73 3.05
CA ASN A 119 -9.99 4.82 2.60
C ASN A 119 -10.71 3.47 2.67
N ALA A 120 -10.11 2.40 2.14
CA ALA A 120 -10.73 1.07 2.08
C ALA A 120 -10.90 0.44 3.48
N ASN A 121 -9.84 0.51 4.31
CA ASN A 121 -9.83 -0.14 5.61
C ASN A 121 -10.76 0.55 6.63
N LEU A 122 -10.97 1.86 6.50
CA LEU A 122 -11.87 2.65 7.34
C LEU A 122 -13.26 2.88 6.72
N GLN A 123 -13.42 2.55 5.43
CA GLN A 123 -14.60 2.84 4.61
C GLN A 123 -14.98 4.32 4.65
N LEU A 124 -14.06 5.18 4.25
CA LEU A 124 -14.32 6.61 4.19
C LEU A 124 -14.71 6.99 2.77
N ASP A 125 -15.74 7.81 2.62
CA ASP A 125 -16.07 8.46 1.36
C ASP A 125 -15.12 9.62 1.06
N ALA A 126 -15.35 10.31 -0.06
CA ALA A 126 -14.52 11.43 -0.51
C ALA A 126 -14.46 12.62 0.48
N ASP A 127 -15.40 12.70 1.42
CA ASP A 127 -15.44 13.73 2.46
C ASP A 127 -14.83 13.24 3.80
N GLY A 128 -14.28 12.01 3.83
CA GLY A 128 -13.73 11.42 5.05
C GLY A 128 -14.79 10.90 6.01
N VAL A 129 -16.03 10.70 5.54
CA VAL A 129 -17.15 10.21 6.35
C VAL A 129 -17.34 8.73 6.11
N GLN A 130 -17.65 7.99 7.18
CA GLN A 130 -17.86 6.55 7.05
C GLN A 130 -19.05 6.24 6.13
N HIS A 131 -18.79 5.48 5.06
CA HIS A 131 -19.82 5.17 4.08
C HIS A 131 -20.83 4.16 4.66
N GLU A 132 -22.11 4.54 4.73
CA GLU A 132 -23.15 3.71 5.38
C GLU A 132 -23.54 2.47 4.57
N SER A 133 -23.32 2.48 3.24
CA SER A 133 -23.83 1.45 2.33
C SER A 133 -22.85 0.35 1.93
N TRP A 134 -21.55 0.48 2.21
CA TRP A 134 -20.54 -0.50 1.81
C TRP A 134 -19.69 -0.89 3.02
N PRO A 135 -19.44 -2.18 3.26
CA PRO A 135 -18.60 -2.59 4.39
C PRO A 135 -17.11 -2.38 4.07
N PRO A 136 -16.31 -1.88 5.02
CA PRO A 136 -14.86 -1.79 4.88
C PRO A 136 -14.25 -3.15 4.57
N PHE A 137 -13.20 -3.15 3.76
CA PHE A 137 -12.40 -4.33 3.45
C PHE A 137 -10.92 -4.03 3.64
N THR A 138 -10.12 -5.09 3.84
CA THR A 138 -8.68 -4.91 3.98
C THR A 138 -8.05 -4.65 2.63
N LEU A 139 -7.30 -3.56 2.52
CA LEU A 139 -6.44 -3.27 1.37
C LEU A 139 -5.03 -2.97 1.87
N HIS A 140 -4.08 -3.80 1.45
CA HIS A 140 -2.67 -3.68 1.82
C HIS A 140 -1.76 -3.85 0.61
N PHE A 141 -0.60 -3.20 0.64
CA PHE A 141 0.38 -3.25 -0.44
C PHE A 141 1.73 -3.75 0.06
N VAL A 142 2.39 -4.59 -0.74
CA VAL A 142 3.71 -5.13 -0.40
C VAL A 142 4.67 -4.96 -1.57
N PHE A 143 5.74 -4.20 -1.37
CA PHE A 143 6.86 -4.09 -2.29
C PHE A 143 7.86 -5.21 -1.97
N LEU A 144 8.09 -6.11 -2.93
CA LEU A 144 8.97 -7.26 -2.80
C LEU A 144 10.31 -6.95 -3.46
N LEU A 145 11.35 -6.89 -2.63
CA LEU A 145 12.71 -6.55 -3.01
C LEU A 145 13.57 -7.82 -3.15
N ASP A 146 14.35 -7.89 -4.20
CA ASP A 146 15.26 -9.00 -4.45
C ASP A 146 16.63 -8.73 -3.80
N ASP A 147 17.21 -7.56 -4.07
CA ASP A 147 18.60 -7.24 -3.70
C ASP A 147 18.72 -6.01 -2.79
N THR A 148 17.74 -5.11 -2.82
CA THR A 148 17.76 -3.83 -2.11
C THR A 148 17.27 -3.98 -0.68
N SER A 149 17.97 -3.35 0.26
CA SER A 149 17.50 -3.25 1.65
C SER A 149 16.21 -2.43 1.72
N PRO A 150 15.15 -2.89 2.41
CA PRO A 150 13.92 -2.12 2.58
C PRO A 150 14.14 -0.69 3.08
N ALA A 151 15.11 -0.48 3.99
CA ALA A 151 15.42 0.83 4.53
C ALA A 151 15.93 1.84 3.48
N ALA A 152 16.45 1.38 2.34
CA ALA A 152 16.93 2.25 1.26
C ALA A 152 15.79 3.05 0.60
N PHE A 153 14.54 2.60 0.73
CA PHE A 153 13.38 3.30 0.19
C PHE A 153 12.89 4.44 1.10
N ALA A 154 13.29 4.49 2.37
CA ALA A 154 12.65 5.32 3.38
C ALA A 154 12.58 6.82 3.01
N GLU A 155 13.67 7.37 2.48
CA GLU A 155 13.72 8.79 2.07
C GLU A 155 12.89 9.02 0.81
N ALA A 156 13.19 8.29 -0.28
CA ALA A 156 12.56 8.50 -1.59
C ALA A 156 11.05 8.21 -1.58
N ALA A 157 10.59 7.23 -0.79
CA ALA A 157 9.18 6.88 -0.69
C ALA A 157 8.37 7.81 0.24
N ALA A 158 9.03 8.66 1.03
CA ALA A 158 8.38 9.71 1.82
C ALA A 158 8.57 11.13 1.24
N GLU A 159 9.41 11.27 0.20
CA GLU A 159 9.80 12.56 -0.33
C GLU A 159 8.60 13.40 -0.79
N GLY A 160 8.44 14.58 -0.18
CA GLY A 160 7.40 15.54 -0.54
C GLY A 160 5.97 15.11 -0.19
N MET A 161 5.79 14.06 0.61
CA MET A 161 4.49 13.49 0.96
C MET A 161 4.29 13.42 2.48
N ASP A 162 3.02 13.42 2.89
CA ASP A 162 2.62 13.20 4.28
C ASP A 162 2.62 11.71 4.63
N VAL A 163 3.76 11.05 4.43
CA VAL A 163 3.96 9.61 4.65
C VAL A 163 5.01 9.38 5.73
N GLY A 164 4.61 8.67 6.79
CA GLY A 164 5.48 8.22 7.86
C GLY A 164 6.09 6.86 7.54
N MET A 165 7.39 6.75 7.77
CA MET A 165 8.17 5.54 7.56
C MET A 165 8.70 4.99 8.88
N ALA A 166 8.60 3.68 9.07
CA ALA A 166 9.19 2.99 10.22
C ALA A 166 9.82 1.66 9.80
N VAL A 167 10.94 1.29 10.42
CA VAL A 167 11.54 -0.03 10.23
C VAL A 167 11.17 -0.93 11.40
N GLN A 168 10.55 -2.07 11.11
CA GLN A 168 10.15 -3.06 12.10
C GLN A 168 10.48 -4.47 11.60
N ASP A 169 11.23 -5.23 12.42
CA ASP A 169 11.61 -6.62 12.11
C ASP A 169 12.27 -6.79 10.72
N GLY A 170 13.07 -5.80 10.30
CA GLY A 170 13.73 -5.79 8.99
C GLY A 170 12.86 -5.35 7.81
N ARG A 171 11.58 -5.03 8.05
CA ARG A 171 10.64 -4.50 7.06
C ARG A 171 10.54 -2.99 7.18
N LEU A 172 10.44 -2.27 6.06
CA LEU A 172 10.05 -0.87 6.06
C LEU A 172 8.53 -0.80 5.92
N THR A 173 7.87 -0.02 6.75
CA THR A 173 6.42 0.14 6.75
C THR A 173 6.06 1.60 6.52
N ALA A 174 5.05 1.85 5.68
CA ALA A 174 4.56 3.18 5.39
C ALA A 174 3.08 3.34 5.76
N THR A 175 2.74 4.52 6.26
CA THR A 175 1.38 4.96 6.56
C THR A 175 1.29 6.47 6.39
N LEU A 176 0.07 7.01 6.30
CA LEU A 176 -0.14 8.45 6.26
C LEU A 176 0.18 9.08 7.61
N THR A 177 0.62 10.34 7.60
CA THR A 177 0.89 11.14 8.80
C THR A 177 0.19 12.48 8.73
N GLY A 178 -0.23 13.03 9.86
CA GLY A 178 -0.85 14.35 9.93
C GLY A 178 -2.25 14.33 10.54
N GLU A 179 -2.75 15.50 10.89
CA GLU A 179 -4.06 15.67 11.55
C GLU A 179 -5.23 15.30 10.64
N ASP A 180 -5.02 15.38 9.32
CA ASP A 180 -6.01 15.04 8.29
C ASP A 180 -6.21 13.52 8.13
N TRP A 181 -5.37 12.69 8.78
CA TRP A 181 -5.36 11.23 8.63
C TRP A 181 -5.54 10.47 9.96
N PRO A 182 -6.66 10.67 10.68
CA PRO A 182 -6.91 9.96 11.94
C PRO A 182 -6.91 8.43 11.73
N GLY A 183 -6.26 7.69 12.64
CA GLY A 183 -6.16 6.23 12.56
C GLY A 183 -5.06 5.70 11.63
N ALA A 184 -4.32 6.58 10.93
CA ALA A 184 -3.12 6.23 10.19
C ALA A 184 -1.88 6.10 11.09
N ASP A 185 -2.06 5.98 12.42
CA ASP A 185 -1.00 6.10 13.43
C ASP A 185 0.26 5.32 13.01
N PRO A 186 1.39 6.00 12.74
CA PRO A 186 2.66 5.35 12.55
C PRO A 186 3.03 4.84 13.93
N ALA A 187 2.73 3.59 14.24
CA ALA A 187 3.22 3.01 15.47
C ALA A 187 4.77 3.03 15.41
N VAL A 188 5.31 4.13 15.96
CA VAL A 188 6.71 4.51 16.16
C VAL A 188 7.46 5.04 14.91
N ALA A 189 7.11 6.25 14.46
CA ALA A 189 8.10 7.14 13.84
C ALA A 189 9.11 7.58 14.93
N ASN A 190 10.18 6.82 15.13
CA ASN A 190 11.26 7.24 16.02
C ASN A 190 12.17 8.22 15.25
N PRO A 191 12.48 9.41 15.82
CA PRO A 191 13.34 10.38 15.15
C PRO A 191 14.79 9.91 15.23
N VAL A 192 15.31 9.27 14.18
CA VAL A 192 16.75 9.22 13.96
C VAL A 192 17.11 10.39 13.07
N LEU A 193 17.39 11.52 13.69
CA LEU A 193 18.45 12.47 13.32
C LEU A 193 18.65 13.43 14.51
N SER A 194 19.21 12.93 15.61
CA SER A 194 19.97 13.81 16.51
C SER A 194 21.28 14.13 15.82
N SER A 195 21.37 15.30 15.19
CA SER A 195 22.66 15.90 14.85
C SER A 195 23.34 16.38 16.12
N PRO A 196 24.65 16.13 16.31
CA PRO A 196 25.41 16.72 17.39
C PRO A 196 25.78 18.16 17.02
N ALA A 197 25.45 19.11 17.91
CA ALA A 197 26.15 20.37 18.06
C ALA A 197 26.11 20.79 19.53
#